data_AF-A0A2M9KJJ0-F1
#
_entry.id   AF-A0A2M9KJJ0-F1
#
_cell.length_a   1.000
_cell.length_b   1.000
_cell.length_c   1.000
_cell.angle_alpha   90.00
_cell.angle_beta   90.00
_cell.angle_gamma   90.00
#
_symmetry.space_group_name_H-M   'P 1'
#
loop_
_entity.id
_entity.type
_entity.pdbx_description
1 polymer ?
#
loop_
_entity_poly.entity_id
_entity_poly.type
_entity_poly.pdbx_seq_one_letter_code
_entity_poly.pdbx_strand_id
1 'polypeptide(L)'
;MTITTLPTAHAPAAFAPVQRGGALSLSHMSPYEAWQFCESLANTPLLPDAYRKQPASVLWAMEYGRALGLDVVTTITTIHVIKGKPTQSADLMLGRARSAGHRVRIKSERTRCEVRIMRHDDPDDESVVEWTLDDAVTAGLCTLRDGRPYSRDQKNQPQPWEKFPRAMLRSRAIAEAVRIACPEVLHGAIYTPEELGEVVDQEGNPVIVDRVAAPVRQQATVIQHRAEEPPAGPTRDYLAEAAATTDEEALAAIVEAAREQGAPGPYLSQLDDILEAHQADDVAAVRKLYDAAQMAGSDREHLARLATIGSTKPGAKKPEQAPTPTADSGDDQERAAALGEMYDAARDAGLLDQAEADQAFASVYQCAPQAATADQLRAMRDDLLNLVRQAA
;
A
#
# COMPACT_ATOMS: atom_id res chain seq x y z
N MET A 1 36.43 -12.01 70.90
CA MET A 1 36.48 -12.40 69.48
C MET A 1 35.17 -11.98 68.84
N THR A 2 35.16 -10.87 68.12
CA THR A 2 33.98 -10.35 67.42
C THR A 2 33.87 -11.05 66.07
N ILE A 3 32.83 -11.88 65.91
CA ILE A 3 32.53 -12.57 64.66
C ILE A 3 31.73 -11.58 63.79
N THR A 4 32.37 -11.06 62.75
CA THR A 4 31.71 -10.29 61.69
C THR A 4 31.17 -11.26 60.66
N THR A 5 29.86 -11.46 60.62
CA THR A 5 29.17 -12.17 59.54
C THR A 5 29.04 -11.25 58.33
N LEU A 6 29.67 -11.60 57.22
CA LEU A 6 29.50 -10.94 55.92
C LEU A 6 28.10 -11.27 55.35
N PRO A 7 27.40 -10.31 54.72
CA PRO A 7 26.11 -10.57 54.09
C PRO A 7 26.28 -11.41 52.81
N THR A 8 25.55 -12.51 52.74
CA THR A 8 25.50 -13.40 51.58
C THR A 8 24.93 -12.65 50.36
N ALA A 9 25.75 -12.45 49.34
CA ALA A 9 25.32 -11.95 48.04
C ALA A 9 24.25 -12.90 47.46
N HIS A 10 23.04 -12.40 47.25
CA HIS A 10 22.01 -13.13 46.53
C HIS A 10 22.44 -13.25 45.06
N ALA A 11 22.89 -14.44 44.66
CA ALA A 11 23.10 -14.77 43.26
C ALA A 11 21.78 -14.56 42.49
N PRO A 12 21.78 -13.83 41.36
CA PRO A 12 20.60 -13.75 40.52
C PRO A 12 20.24 -15.15 40.02
N ALA A 13 19.00 -15.57 40.29
CA ALA A 13 18.44 -16.74 39.65
C ALA A 13 18.47 -16.53 38.13
N ALA A 14 19.05 -17.47 37.40
CA ALA A 14 19.02 -17.48 35.94
C ALA A 14 17.56 -17.52 35.48
N PHE A 15 17.07 -16.41 34.93
CA PHE A 15 15.72 -16.34 34.38
C PHE A 15 15.75 -16.98 32.99
N ALA A 16 15.36 -18.25 32.90
CA ALA A 16 15.19 -18.89 31.60
C ALA A 16 14.04 -18.17 30.86
N PRO A 17 14.25 -17.70 29.62
CA PRO A 17 13.18 -17.07 28.86
C PRO A 17 12.06 -18.09 28.65
N VAL A 18 10.89 -17.84 29.24
CA VAL A 18 9.71 -18.68 29.04
C VAL A 18 9.27 -18.52 27.60
N GLN A 19 9.51 -19.54 26.78
CA GLN A 19 8.94 -19.68 25.44
C GLN A 19 7.42 -19.79 25.59
N ARG A 20 6.72 -18.65 25.53
CA ARG A 20 5.26 -18.62 25.46
C ARG A 20 4.83 -18.94 24.03
N GLY A 21 4.86 -20.21 23.67
CA GLY A 21 4.22 -20.69 22.45
C GLY A 21 2.71 -20.52 22.55
N GLY A 22 2.19 -19.38 22.10
CA GLY A 22 0.76 -19.11 22.04
C GLY A 22 0.09 -19.91 20.92
N ALA A 23 -1.15 -20.36 21.15
CA ALA A 23 -1.96 -21.17 20.23
C ALA A 23 -2.30 -20.51 18.86
N LEU A 24 -1.84 -19.29 18.62
CA LEU A 24 -2.01 -18.53 17.38
C LEU A 24 -0.65 -17.99 16.93
N SER A 25 0.28 -18.91 16.64
CA SER A 25 1.60 -18.55 16.12
C SER A 25 1.63 -18.68 14.60
N LEU A 26 2.05 -17.62 13.92
CA LEU A 26 2.29 -17.65 12.47
C LEU A 26 3.41 -18.62 12.08
N SER A 27 4.24 -19.08 13.03
CA SER A 27 5.38 -19.97 12.77
C SER A 27 5.04 -21.33 12.16
N HIS A 28 3.76 -21.75 12.22
CA HIS A 28 3.29 -23.01 11.65
C HIS A 28 2.36 -22.82 10.46
N MET A 29 2.12 -21.57 10.04
CA MET A 29 1.23 -21.25 8.92
C MET A 29 2.04 -21.06 7.65
N SER A 30 1.48 -21.49 6.52
CA SER A 30 1.97 -21.06 5.21
C SER A 30 1.77 -19.53 5.04
N PRO A 31 2.53 -18.87 4.15
CA PRO A 31 2.33 -17.45 3.87
C PRO A 31 0.88 -17.09 3.49
N TYR A 32 0.20 -18.01 2.80
CA TYR A 32 -1.20 -17.85 2.43
C TYR A 32 -2.15 -17.92 3.64
N GLU A 33 -1.96 -18.90 4.53
CA GLU A 33 -2.76 -19.02 5.76
C GLU A 33 -2.53 -17.84 6.70
N ALA A 34 -1.27 -17.38 6.83
CA ALA A 34 -0.92 -16.19 7.60
C ALA A 34 -1.63 -14.94 7.06
N TRP A 35 -1.66 -14.78 5.72
CA TRP A 35 -2.39 -13.69 5.08
C TRP A 35 -3.89 -13.77 5.38
N GLN A 36 -4.52 -14.93 5.21
CA GLN A 36 -5.94 -15.14 5.51
C GLN A 36 -6.29 -14.85 6.98
N PHE A 37 -5.41 -15.25 7.90
CA PHE A 37 -5.56 -14.93 9.32
C PHE A 37 -5.50 -13.42 9.56
N CYS A 38 -4.50 -12.73 8.99
CA CYS A 38 -4.36 -11.28 9.12
C CYS A 38 -5.51 -10.51 8.44
N GLU A 39 -6.06 -11.02 7.34
CA GLU A 39 -7.26 -10.49 6.67
C GLU A 39 -8.50 -10.63 7.55
N SER A 40 -8.70 -11.80 8.16
CA SER A 40 -9.78 -12.00 9.12
C SER A 40 -9.65 -11.08 10.33
N LEU A 41 -8.42 -10.90 10.85
CA LEU A 41 -8.16 -9.98 11.95
C LEU A 41 -8.41 -8.53 11.55
N ALA A 42 -7.90 -8.07 10.40
CA ALA A 42 -8.08 -6.70 9.94
C ALA A 42 -9.56 -6.29 9.81
N ASN A 43 -10.46 -7.25 9.59
CA ASN A 43 -11.90 -7.02 9.48
C ASN A 43 -12.64 -6.90 10.82
N THR A 44 -11.99 -7.21 11.96
CA THR A 44 -12.65 -7.05 13.27
C THR A 44 -12.65 -5.59 13.74
N PRO A 45 -13.75 -5.10 14.33
CA PRO A 45 -13.78 -3.77 14.95
C PRO A 45 -12.90 -3.68 16.21
N LEU A 46 -12.41 -4.81 16.74
CA LEU A 46 -11.63 -4.87 17.98
C LEU A 46 -10.17 -4.41 17.81
N LEU A 47 -9.67 -4.32 16.58
CA LEU A 47 -8.31 -3.85 16.33
C LEU A 47 -8.21 -2.32 16.46
N PRO A 48 -7.02 -1.80 16.85
CA PRO A 48 -6.71 -0.38 16.72
C PRO A 48 -6.96 0.12 15.29
N ASP A 49 -7.37 1.39 15.14
CA ASP A 49 -7.65 2.00 13.82
C ASP A 49 -6.52 1.79 12.81
N ALA A 50 -5.26 1.85 13.27
CA ALA A 50 -4.08 1.67 12.44
C ALA A 50 -4.01 0.29 11.76
N TYR A 51 -4.72 -0.70 12.29
CA TYR A 51 -4.74 -2.08 11.80
C TYR A 51 -6.08 -2.49 11.16
N ARG A 52 -7.14 -1.72 11.40
CA ARG A 52 -8.46 -2.00 10.81
C ARG A 52 -8.43 -1.83 9.30
N LYS A 53 -8.98 -2.82 8.60
CA LYS A 53 -9.02 -2.91 7.13
C LYS A 53 -7.63 -2.83 6.48
N GLN A 54 -6.56 -3.15 7.22
CA GLN A 54 -5.18 -3.12 6.75
C GLN A 54 -4.46 -4.45 7.02
N PRO A 55 -4.77 -5.53 6.28
CA PRO A 55 -4.18 -6.85 6.49
C PRO A 55 -2.66 -6.87 6.35
N ALA A 56 -2.11 -6.10 5.40
CA ALA A 56 -0.66 -6.00 5.22
C ALA A 56 0.05 -5.40 6.46
N SER A 57 -0.54 -4.37 7.07
CA SER A 57 -0.03 -3.75 8.30
C SER A 57 -0.09 -4.72 9.48
N VAL A 58 -1.16 -5.51 9.57
CA VAL A 58 -1.33 -6.56 10.59
C VAL A 58 -0.27 -7.65 10.41
N LEU A 59 -0.10 -8.17 9.19
CA LEU A 59 0.89 -9.21 8.90
C LEU A 59 2.30 -8.74 9.20
N TRP A 60 2.65 -7.51 8.80
CA TRP A 60 3.96 -6.92 9.11
C TRP A 60 4.18 -6.80 10.62
N ALA A 61 3.21 -6.27 11.37
CA ALA A 61 3.31 -6.16 12.82
C ALA A 61 3.43 -7.53 13.49
N MET A 62 2.64 -8.51 13.05
CA MET A 62 2.67 -9.88 13.56
C MET A 62 4.00 -10.59 13.31
N GLU A 63 4.56 -10.46 12.11
CA GLU A 63 5.85 -11.06 11.77
C GLU A 63 6.98 -10.39 12.57
N TYR A 64 6.88 -9.08 12.77
CA TYR A 64 7.78 -8.34 13.63
C TYR A 64 7.68 -8.78 15.10
N GLY A 65 6.46 -8.91 15.62
CA GLY A 65 6.19 -9.44 16.96
C GLY A 65 6.71 -10.86 17.13
N ARG A 66 6.57 -11.70 16.09
CA ARG A 66 7.12 -13.06 16.06
C ARG A 66 8.64 -13.06 16.18
N ALA A 67 9.34 -12.18 15.44
CA ALA A 67 10.80 -12.03 15.56
C ALA A 67 11.23 -11.66 17.00
N LEU A 68 10.39 -10.91 17.71
CA LEU A 68 10.60 -10.53 19.11
C LEU A 68 10.15 -11.60 20.13
N GLY A 69 9.49 -12.67 19.68
CA GLY A 69 8.87 -13.68 20.55
C GLY A 69 7.65 -13.16 21.32
N LEU A 70 6.93 -12.20 20.76
CA LEU A 70 5.70 -11.65 21.32
C LEU A 70 4.47 -12.43 20.83
N ASP A 71 3.48 -12.57 21.71
CA ASP A 71 2.17 -13.10 21.32
C ASP A 71 1.38 -12.07 20.50
N VAL A 72 0.31 -12.53 19.85
CA VAL A 72 -0.53 -11.70 18.97
C VAL A 72 -1.13 -10.51 19.71
N VAL A 73 -1.61 -10.71 20.95
CA VAL A 73 -2.28 -9.64 21.72
C VAL A 73 -1.27 -8.56 22.11
N THR A 74 -0.11 -8.97 22.63
CA THR A 74 0.98 -8.03 22.96
C THR A 74 1.44 -7.29 21.71
N THR A 75 1.60 -8.00 20.59
CA THR A 75 2.05 -7.42 19.32
C THR A 75 1.11 -6.32 18.83
N ILE A 76 -0.19 -6.62 18.71
CA ILE A 76 -1.18 -5.67 18.19
C ILE A 76 -1.34 -4.44 19.07
N THR A 77 -1.13 -4.58 20.39
CA THR A 77 -1.31 -3.49 21.33
C THR A 77 -0.09 -2.59 21.49
N THR A 78 1.13 -3.11 21.25
CA THR A 78 2.38 -2.40 21.61
C THR A 78 3.30 -2.09 20.43
N ILE A 79 3.13 -2.78 19.30
CA ILE A 79 3.84 -2.47 18.05
C ILE A 79 2.95 -1.55 17.23
N HIS A 80 3.56 -0.53 16.62
CA HIS A 80 2.87 0.39 15.73
C HIS A 80 3.65 0.56 14.43
N VAL A 81 2.96 0.63 13.30
CA VAL A 81 3.60 0.85 12.00
C VAL A 81 3.36 2.30 11.58
N ILE A 82 4.43 3.09 11.55
CA ILE A 82 4.38 4.52 11.25
C ILE A 82 5.32 4.80 10.09
N LYS A 83 4.78 5.28 8.96
CA LYS A 83 5.53 5.57 7.74
C LYS A 83 6.41 4.38 7.28
N GLY A 84 5.86 3.16 7.36
CA GLY A 84 6.56 1.92 7.00
C GLY A 84 7.62 1.44 8.00
N LYS A 85 7.81 2.15 9.12
CA LYS A 85 8.74 1.75 10.18
C LYS A 85 7.98 1.12 11.35
N PRO A 86 8.33 -0.10 11.78
CA PRO A 86 7.83 -0.62 13.04
C PRO A 86 8.42 0.21 14.17
N THR A 87 7.57 0.60 15.12
CA THR A 87 7.93 1.27 16.36
C THR A 87 7.37 0.49 17.54
N GLN A 88 7.99 0.67 18.69
CA GLN A 88 7.60 0.05 19.94
C GLN A 88 7.41 1.13 20.99
N SER A 89 6.46 0.95 21.91
CA SER A 89 6.38 1.80 23.09
C SER A 89 7.65 1.65 23.96
N ALA A 90 8.01 2.69 24.70
CA ALA A 90 9.16 2.63 25.59
C ALA A 90 8.99 1.55 26.69
N ASP A 91 7.77 1.30 27.14
CA ASP A 91 7.49 0.24 28.10
C ASP A 91 7.72 -1.16 27.52
N LEU A 92 7.46 -1.37 26.22
CA LEU A 92 7.83 -2.62 25.55
C LEU A 92 9.35 -2.76 25.49
N MET A 93 10.08 -1.72 25.11
CA MET A 93 11.55 -1.72 25.11
C MET A 93 12.12 -2.06 26.49
N LEU A 94 11.57 -1.47 27.56
CA LEU A 94 11.92 -1.78 28.95
C LEU A 94 11.65 -3.25 29.30
N GLY A 95 10.46 -3.74 28.94
CA GLY A 95 10.06 -5.13 29.18
C GLY A 95 10.99 -6.12 28.48
N ARG A 96 11.42 -5.80 27.26
CA ARG A 96 12.37 -6.58 26.47
C ARG A 96 13.76 -6.60 27.10
N ALA A 97 14.30 -5.45 27.48
CA ALA A 97 15.59 -5.37 28.18
C ALA A 97 15.60 -6.22 29.46
N ARG A 98 14.52 -6.15 30.26
CA ARG A 98 14.37 -6.97 31.47
C ARG A 98 14.22 -8.46 31.17
N SER A 99 13.48 -8.80 30.12
CA SER A 99 13.28 -10.20 29.70
C SER A 99 14.56 -10.84 29.15
N ALA A 100 15.48 -10.03 28.60
CA ALA A 100 16.83 -10.45 28.21
C ALA A 100 17.78 -10.64 29.41
N GLY A 101 17.30 -10.39 30.65
CA GLY A 101 18.08 -10.56 31.88
C GLY A 101 18.84 -9.31 32.31
N HIS A 102 18.76 -8.20 31.58
CA HIS A 102 19.41 -6.94 31.96
C HIS A 102 18.73 -6.32 33.18
N ARG A 103 19.52 -5.67 34.03
CA ARG A 103 18.98 -4.94 35.19
C ARG A 103 18.76 -3.49 34.81
N VAL A 104 17.49 -3.08 34.79
CA VAL A 104 17.09 -1.72 34.47
C VAL A 104 16.54 -1.01 35.71
N ARG A 105 17.20 0.07 36.13
CA ARG A 105 16.79 0.97 37.22
C ARG A 105 16.36 2.31 36.64
N ILE A 106 15.24 2.84 37.12
CA ILE A 106 14.67 4.09 36.62
C ILE A 106 14.39 5.00 37.81
N LYS A 107 14.90 6.22 37.79
CA LYS A 107 14.54 7.29 38.72
C LYS A 107 13.85 8.39 37.93
N SER A 108 12.56 8.55 38.17
CA SER A 108 11.73 9.54 37.46
C SER A 108 11.30 10.63 38.44
N GLU A 109 11.68 11.86 38.13
CA GLU A 109 11.34 13.06 38.88
C GLU A 109 10.46 13.99 38.04
N ARG A 110 10.14 15.18 38.57
CA ARG A 110 9.26 16.12 37.85
C ARG A 110 9.90 16.67 36.58
N THR A 111 11.21 16.92 36.61
CA THR A 111 11.93 17.65 35.56
C THR A 111 13.10 16.88 34.95
N ARG A 112 13.35 15.66 35.43
CA ARG A 112 14.38 14.75 34.92
C ARG A 112 13.98 13.30 35.07
N CYS A 113 14.52 12.43 34.23
CA CYS A 113 14.45 11.00 34.35
C CYS A 113 15.82 10.38 34.06
N GLU A 114 16.33 9.60 35.00
CA GLU A 114 17.58 8.84 34.87
C GLU A 114 17.24 7.35 34.69
N VAL A 115 17.85 6.71 33.70
CA VAL A 115 17.76 5.28 33.44
C VAL A 115 19.15 4.69 33.47
N ARG A 116 19.32 3.62 34.25
CA ARG A 116 20.55 2.86 34.37
C ARG A 116 20.30 1.44 33.90
N ILE A 117 21.10 0.98 32.96
CA ILE A 117 21.04 -0.38 32.43
C ILE A 117 22.38 -1.05 32.68
N MET A 118 22.34 -2.12 33.45
CA MET A 118 23.46 -3.04 33.63
C MET A 118 23.16 -4.28 32.79
N ARG A 119 24.02 -4.57 31.82
CA ARG A 119 23.84 -5.72 30.95
C ARG A 119 24.02 -7.02 31.75
N HIS A 120 23.50 -8.12 31.20
CA HIS A 120 23.59 -9.41 31.86
C HIS A 120 24.94 -10.09 31.58
N ASP A 121 25.40 -9.96 30.34
CA ASP A 121 26.68 -10.44 29.81
C ASP A 121 27.86 -9.55 30.19
N ASP A 122 27.61 -8.27 30.47
CA ASP A 122 28.60 -7.32 30.99
C ASP A 122 28.05 -6.56 32.21
N PRO A 123 28.17 -7.14 33.43
CA PRO A 123 27.62 -6.52 34.64
C PRO A 123 28.47 -5.39 35.21
N ASP A 124 29.73 -5.23 34.75
CA ASP A 124 30.66 -4.24 35.28
C ASP A 124 30.54 -2.89 34.56
N ASP A 125 29.98 -2.86 33.35
CA ASP A 125 29.71 -1.66 32.58
C ASP A 125 28.24 -1.21 32.69
N GLU A 126 27.96 -0.25 33.60
CA GLU A 126 26.63 0.36 33.75
C GLU A 126 26.45 1.53 32.78
N SER A 127 25.52 1.39 31.84
CA SER A 127 25.09 2.50 30.98
C SER A 127 24.10 3.40 31.73
N VAL A 128 24.38 4.70 31.77
CA VAL A 128 23.52 5.70 32.43
C VAL A 128 23.09 6.76 31.41
N VAL A 129 21.78 6.94 31.28
CA VAL A 129 21.19 8.00 30.46
C VAL A 129 20.29 8.85 31.34
N GLU A 130 20.44 10.17 31.25
CA GLU A 130 19.55 11.14 31.88
C GLU A 130 18.89 12.00 30.80
N TRP A 131 17.58 12.23 30.95
CA TRP A 131 16.83 13.20 30.16
C TRP A 131 16.21 14.24 31.09
N THR A 132 16.39 15.50 30.76
CA THR A 132 15.82 16.64 31.47
C THR A 132 14.77 17.38 30.63
N LEU A 133 14.00 18.27 31.26
CA LEU A 133 13.10 19.16 30.51
C LEU A 133 13.86 20.08 29.56
N ASP A 134 15.07 20.49 29.90
CA ASP A 134 15.90 21.36 29.04
C ASP A 134 16.31 20.62 27.76
N ASP A 135 16.58 19.31 27.85
CA ASP A 135 16.82 18.46 26.68
C ASP A 135 15.56 18.37 25.79
N ALA A 136 14.37 18.24 26.40
CA ALA A 136 13.11 18.22 25.65
C ALA A 136 12.82 19.55 24.94
N VAL A 137 13.18 20.68 25.56
CA VAL A 137 13.10 22.00 24.92
C VAL A 137 14.10 22.11 23.77
N THR A 138 15.34 21.66 24.00
CA THR A 138 16.41 21.65 22.98
C THR A 138 16.04 20.77 21.78
N ALA A 139 15.38 19.64 22.03
CA ALA A 139 14.86 18.73 21.01
C ALA A 139 13.58 19.26 20.31
N GLY A 140 13.07 20.42 20.70
CA GLY A 140 11.88 21.05 20.09
C GLY A 140 10.56 20.35 20.42
N LEU A 141 10.50 19.55 21.50
CA LEU A 141 9.32 18.77 21.88
C LEU A 141 8.30 19.60 22.67
N CYS A 142 8.78 20.60 23.40
CA CYS A 142 7.96 21.58 24.09
C CYS A 142 8.72 22.91 24.27
N THR A 143 8.01 23.96 24.64
CA THR A 143 8.61 25.18 25.18
C THR A 143 8.32 25.28 26.68
N LEU A 144 8.98 26.21 27.38
CA LEU A 144 8.66 26.52 28.76
C LEU A 144 7.84 27.81 28.85
N ARG A 145 6.73 27.75 29.58
CA ARG A 145 5.92 28.91 29.96
C ARG A 145 5.72 28.88 31.47
N ASP A 146 6.12 29.94 32.16
CA ASP A 146 6.04 30.05 33.62
C ASP A 146 6.74 28.87 34.36
N GLY A 147 7.86 28.40 33.80
CA GLY A 147 8.63 27.27 34.35
C GLY A 147 7.97 25.90 34.19
N ARG A 148 6.95 25.79 33.31
CA ARG A 148 6.26 24.53 33.02
C ARG A 148 6.30 24.21 31.53
N PRO A 149 6.37 22.93 31.14
CA PRO A 149 6.24 22.51 29.75
C PRO A 149 4.92 23.02 29.14
N TYR A 150 5.02 23.61 27.97
CA TYR A 150 3.93 24.16 27.19
C TYR A 150 4.05 23.61 25.76
N SER A 151 2.98 23.00 25.27
CA SER A 151 2.95 22.45 23.92
C SER A 151 1.50 22.37 23.44
N ARG A 152 1.21 22.97 22.29
CA ARG A 152 -0.13 23.10 21.71
C ARG A 152 -0.16 22.53 20.31
N ASP A 153 -1.28 21.92 19.93
CA ASP A 153 -1.54 21.55 18.55
C ASP A 153 -2.07 22.75 17.74
N GLN A 154 -2.39 22.53 16.46
CA GLN A 154 -2.97 23.55 15.57
C GLN A 154 -4.33 24.07 16.04
N LYS A 155 -5.06 23.29 16.85
CA LYS A 155 -6.36 23.64 17.43
C LYS A 155 -6.22 24.24 18.84
N ASN A 156 -5.01 24.63 19.23
CA ASN A 156 -4.67 25.17 20.54
C ASN A 156 -5.01 24.23 21.72
N GLN A 157 -4.99 22.92 21.49
CA GLN A 157 -5.20 21.90 22.52
C GLN A 157 -3.86 21.49 23.16
N PRO A 158 -3.83 21.20 24.48
CA PRO A 158 -2.62 20.70 25.13
C PRO A 158 -2.15 19.36 24.56
N GLN A 159 -0.87 19.34 24.18
CA GLN A 159 -0.16 18.15 23.71
C GLN A 159 0.41 17.31 24.88
N PRO A 160 0.90 16.09 24.63
CA PRO A 160 1.33 15.14 25.66
C PRO A 160 2.45 15.69 26.56
N TRP A 161 3.41 16.43 25.99
CA TRP A 161 4.48 17.07 26.76
C TRP A 161 4.00 18.12 27.75
N GLU A 162 2.85 18.76 27.50
CA GLU A 162 2.22 19.67 28.47
C GLU A 162 1.41 18.91 29.54
N LYS A 163 0.65 17.87 29.12
CA LYS A 163 -0.23 17.10 30.01
C LYS A 163 0.55 16.15 30.93
N PHE A 164 1.54 15.47 30.40
CA PHE A 164 2.22 14.34 31.02
C PHE A 164 3.76 14.41 30.91
N PRO A 165 4.40 15.55 31.28
CA PRO A 165 5.85 15.75 31.06
C PRO A 165 6.72 14.67 31.70
N ARG A 166 6.37 14.21 32.90
CA ARG A 166 7.14 13.16 33.59
C ARG A 166 7.10 11.81 32.85
N ALA A 167 5.96 11.47 32.26
CA ALA A 167 5.82 10.24 31.49
C ALA A 167 6.59 10.33 30.16
N MET A 168 6.53 11.49 29.51
CA MET A 168 7.28 11.75 28.27
C MET A 168 8.80 11.70 28.49
N LEU A 169 9.31 12.32 29.57
CA LEU A 169 10.72 12.21 29.97
C LEU A 169 11.13 10.76 30.24
N ARG A 170 10.28 10.00 30.94
CA ARG A 170 10.52 8.57 31.19
C ARG A 170 10.61 7.79 29.88
N SER A 171 9.70 8.03 28.95
CA SER A 171 9.68 7.35 27.64
C SER A 171 10.97 7.62 26.86
N ARG A 172 11.41 8.90 26.78
CA ARG A 172 12.66 9.29 26.12
C ARG A 172 13.89 8.66 26.75
N ALA A 173 14.02 8.75 28.09
CA ALA A 173 15.15 8.19 28.81
C ALA A 173 15.25 6.67 28.62
N ILE A 174 14.12 5.95 28.67
CA ILE A 174 14.10 4.49 28.47
C ILE A 174 14.51 4.14 27.04
N ALA A 175 13.90 4.79 26.04
CA ALA A 175 14.13 4.44 24.64
C ALA A 175 15.60 4.67 24.24
N GLU A 176 16.18 5.79 24.68
CA GLU A 176 17.60 6.07 24.45
C GLU A 176 18.52 5.13 25.22
N ALA A 177 18.26 4.87 26.50
CA ALA A 177 19.05 3.94 27.29
C ALA A 177 19.07 2.53 26.69
N VAL A 178 17.91 2.01 26.24
CA VAL A 178 17.84 0.68 25.62
C VAL A 178 18.57 0.65 24.29
N ARG A 179 18.46 1.69 23.45
CA ARG A 179 19.21 1.80 22.18
C ARG A 179 20.72 1.78 22.38
N ILE A 180 21.21 2.45 23.42
CA ILE A 180 22.65 2.53 23.70
C ILE A 180 23.14 1.22 24.33
N ALA A 181 22.46 0.77 25.39
CA ALA A 181 22.97 -0.31 26.22
C ALA A 181 22.69 -1.71 25.67
N CYS A 182 21.56 -1.92 24.98
CA CYS A 182 21.14 -3.25 24.50
C CYS A 182 20.31 -3.17 23.20
N PRO A 183 20.83 -2.61 22.10
CA PRO A 183 20.10 -2.44 20.85
C PRO A 183 19.60 -3.77 20.24
N GLU A 184 20.25 -4.89 20.55
CA GLU A 184 19.89 -6.22 20.08
C GLU A 184 18.48 -6.66 20.53
N VAL A 185 17.98 -6.17 21.67
CA VAL A 185 16.64 -6.53 22.14
C VAL A 185 15.54 -5.92 21.29
N LEU A 186 15.87 -4.88 20.52
CA LEU A 186 14.93 -4.09 19.74
C LEU A 186 14.60 -4.70 18.39
N HIS A 187 15.45 -5.55 17.80
CA HIS A 187 15.26 -6.15 16.46
C HIS A 187 15.05 -5.11 15.33
N GLY A 188 15.71 -3.96 15.43
CA GLY A 188 15.69 -2.91 14.40
C GLY A 188 14.62 -1.81 14.57
N ALA A 189 13.58 -2.02 15.38
CA ALA A 189 12.66 -0.93 15.77
C ALA A 189 13.27 -0.09 16.90
N ILE A 190 14.14 0.84 16.51
CA ILE A 190 14.84 1.70 17.45
C ILE A 190 14.01 2.92 17.88
N TYR A 191 12.94 3.25 17.17
CA TYR A 191 12.15 4.46 17.43
C TYR A 191 10.88 4.15 18.23
N THR A 192 10.50 5.07 19.12
CA THR A 192 9.14 5.10 19.68
C THR A 192 8.21 5.91 18.77
N PRO A 193 6.87 5.74 18.90
CA PRO A 193 5.92 6.47 18.06
C PRO A 193 6.08 7.99 18.05
N GLU A 194 6.37 8.57 19.22
CA GLU A 194 6.52 10.02 19.37
C GLU A 194 7.77 10.56 18.66
N GLU A 195 8.84 9.76 18.54
CA GLU A 195 10.05 10.16 17.79
C GLU A 195 9.83 10.17 16.27
N LEU A 196 8.79 9.48 15.79
CA LEU A 196 8.38 9.54 14.38
C LEU A 196 7.32 10.62 14.10
N GLY A 197 6.99 11.41 15.11
CA GLY A 197 6.09 12.57 15.03
C GLY A 197 4.62 12.24 15.24
N GLU A 198 4.28 11.06 15.80
CA GLU A 198 2.91 10.78 16.23
C GLU A 198 2.65 11.42 17.60
N VAL A 199 1.42 11.91 17.80
CA VAL A 199 0.96 12.33 19.12
C VAL A 199 0.70 11.08 19.94
N VAL A 200 1.21 11.00 21.17
CA VAL A 200 1.08 9.81 22.03
C VAL A 200 0.32 10.08 23.34
N ASP A 201 -0.21 9.04 23.96
CA ASP A 201 -0.82 9.11 25.28
C ASP A 201 0.26 9.10 26.38
N GLN A 202 -0.15 9.01 27.64
CA GLN A 202 0.78 8.95 28.77
C GLN A 202 1.65 7.68 28.73
N GLU A 203 1.12 6.61 28.16
CA GLU A 203 1.75 5.30 28.01
C GLU A 203 2.66 5.22 26.77
N GLY A 204 2.71 6.28 25.95
CA GLY A 204 3.55 6.36 24.75
C GLY A 204 2.96 5.66 23.52
N ASN A 205 1.67 5.30 23.55
CA ASN A 205 0.95 4.76 22.41
C ASN A 205 0.38 5.90 21.55
N PRO A 206 0.31 5.77 20.21
CA PRO A 206 -0.26 6.79 19.35
C PRO A 206 -1.72 7.12 19.71
N VAL A 207 -2.01 8.39 19.97
CA VAL A 207 -3.36 8.93 20.07
C VAL A 207 -3.86 9.15 18.65
N ILE A 208 -4.88 8.38 18.28
CA ILE A 208 -5.48 8.44 16.95
C ILE A 208 -6.25 9.75 16.81
N VAL A 209 -5.61 10.76 16.21
CA VAL A 209 -6.31 11.87 15.56
C VAL A 209 -6.67 11.36 14.19
N ASP A 210 -7.96 11.36 13.82
CA ASP A 210 -8.50 10.86 12.55
C ASP A 210 -7.45 10.88 11.44
N ARG A 211 -6.81 9.72 11.25
CA ARG A 211 -5.94 9.53 10.10
C ARG A 211 -6.91 9.52 8.95
N VAL A 212 -6.99 10.64 8.22
CA VAL A 212 -7.40 10.58 6.83
C VAL A 212 -6.42 9.58 6.25
N ALA A 213 -6.90 8.36 6.01
CA ALA A 213 -6.16 7.34 5.32
C ALA A 213 -5.96 7.89 3.92
N ALA A 214 -4.91 8.69 3.73
CA ALA A 214 -4.31 8.82 2.43
C ALA A 214 -3.95 7.38 2.08
N PRO A 215 -4.54 6.77 1.04
CA PRO A 215 -4.08 5.48 0.60
C PRO A 215 -2.61 5.70 0.26
N VAL A 216 -1.72 5.11 1.05
CA VAL A 216 -0.34 4.93 0.63
C VAL A 216 -0.45 3.95 -0.53
N ARG A 217 -0.77 4.47 -1.72
CA ARG A 217 -0.41 3.86 -3.00
C ARG A 217 1.10 3.98 -3.09
N GLN A 218 1.81 3.28 -2.21
CA GLN A 218 3.09 2.76 -2.63
C GLN A 218 2.72 1.75 -3.70
N GLN A 219 2.98 2.11 -4.95
CA GLN A 219 3.28 1.14 -5.98
C GLN A 219 4.58 0.44 -5.53
N ALA A 220 4.47 -0.39 -4.49
CA ALA A 220 5.39 -1.48 -4.32
C ALA A 220 5.01 -2.43 -5.46
N THR A 221 5.68 -2.29 -6.59
CA THR A 221 5.81 -3.39 -7.52
C THR A 221 6.47 -4.49 -6.71
N VAL A 222 5.67 -5.38 -6.13
CA VAL A 222 6.15 -6.64 -5.59
C VAL A 222 6.70 -7.36 -6.81
N ILE A 223 8.00 -7.22 -7.06
CA ILE A 223 8.71 -8.17 -7.88
C ILE A 223 8.66 -9.46 -7.05
N GLN A 224 7.63 -10.27 -7.30
CA GLN A 224 7.62 -11.63 -6.81
C GLN A 224 8.79 -12.31 -7.50
N HIS A 225 9.92 -12.42 -6.81
CA HIS A 225 10.83 -13.53 -7.05
C HIS A 225 10.09 -14.79 -6.58
N ARG A 226 9.21 -15.28 -7.46
CA ARG A 226 8.67 -16.63 -7.38
C ARG A 226 9.86 -17.58 -7.38
N ALA A 227 9.88 -18.52 -6.44
CA ALA A 227 10.82 -19.64 -6.48
C ALA A 227 10.75 -20.27 -7.87
N GLU A 228 11.90 -20.37 -8.52
CA GLU A 228 12.06 -20.87 -9.87
C GLU A 228 11.62 -22.35 -9.91
N GLU A 229 10.34 -22.57 -10.19
CA GLU A 229 9.88 -23.82 -10.81
C GLU A 229 10.58 -23.94 -12.16
N PRO A 230 11.02 -25.16 -12.56
CA PRO A 230 11.76 -25.36 -13.80
C PRO A 230 10.99 -24.74 -14.98
N PRO A 231 11.69 -24.12 -15.94
CA PRO A 231 11.07 -23.21 -16.90
C PRO A 231 9.96 -23.91 -17.68
N ALA A 232 8.72 -23.52 -17.41
CA ALA A 232 7.64 -23.69 -18.36
C ALA A 232 8.04 -22.90 -19.61
N GLY A 233 8.01 -23.57 -20.77
CA GLY A 233 8.33 -22.97 -22.06
C GLY A 233 7.45 -21.75 -22.39
N PRO A 234 7.68 -21.10 -23.54
CA PRO A 234 6.90 -19.93 -23.94
C PRO A 234 5.40 -20.22 -23.82
N THR A 235 4.67 -19.34 -23.12
CA THR A 235 3.22 -19.44 -22.94
C THR A 235 2.55 -19.50 -24.30
N ARG A 236 2.09 -20.69 -24.67
CA ARG A 236 1.38 -20.97 -25.93
C ARG A 236 0.06 -20.19 -25.94
N ASP A 237 -0.16 -19.35 -26.95
CA ASP A 237 -1.42 -18.61 -27.09
C ASP A 237 -2.44 -19.47 -27.85
N TYR A 238 -3.20 -20.25 -27.10
CA TYR A 238 -4.19 -21.18 -27.63
C TYR A 238 -5.30 -20.48 -28.43
N LEU A 239 -5.71 -19.26 -28.06
CA LEU A 239 -6.73 -18.51 -28.80
C LEU A 239 -6.22 -18.03 -30.15
N ALA A 240 -4.96 -17.59 -30.22
CA ALA A 240 -4.34 -17.22 -31.49
C ALA A 240 -4.16 -18.44 -32.41
N GLU A 241 -3.76 -19.59 -31.85
CA GLU A 241 -3.65 -20.83 -32.61
C GLU A 241 -5.01 -21.36 -33.07
N ALA A 242 -6.03 -21.30 -32.21
CA ALA A 242 -7.40 -21.64 -32.54
C ALA A 242 -7.98 -20.76 -33.66
N ALA A 243 -7.61 -19.47 -33.69
CA ALA A 243 -8.02 -18.55 -34.75
C ALA A 243 -7.26 -18.77 -36.08
N ALA A 244 -6.05 -19.33 -36.02
CA ALA A 244 -5.19 -19.57 -37.18
C ALA A 244 -5.42 -20.95 -37.84
N THR A 245 -6.07 -21.88 -37.15
CA THR A 245 -6.39 -23.21 -37.69
C THR A 245 -7.84 -23.29 -38.14
N THR A 246 -8.08 -23.94 -39.28
CA THR A 246 -9.42 -24.32 -39.76
C THR A 246 -9.66 -25.82 -39.66
N ASP A 247 -8.69 -26.57 -39.13
CA ASP A 247 -8.75 -28.02 -38.96
C ASP A 247 -9.37 -28.36 -37.59
N GLU A 248 -10.46 -29.13 -37.63
CA GLU A 248 -11.28 -29.45 -36.46
C GLU A 248 -10.54 -30.35 -35.46
N GLU A 249 -9.73 -31.30 -35.94
CA GLU A 249 -8.94 -32.20 -35.10
C GLU A 249 -7.81 -31.43 -34.39
N ALA A 250 -7.13 -30.54 -35.11
CA ALA A 250 -6.11 -29.66 -34.54
C ALA A 250 -6.70 -28.69 -33.51
N LEU A 251 -7.90 -28.15 -33.76
CA LEU A 251 -8.58 -27.25 -32.83
C LEU A 251 -8.98 -27.96 -31.53
N ALA A 252 -9.53 -29.18 -31.63
CA ALA A 252 -9.83 -30.00 -30.45
C ALA A 252 -8.57 -30.30 -29.62
N ALA A 253 -7.43 -30.58 -30.28
CA ALA A 253 -6.15 -30.78 -29.59
C ALA A 253 -5.63 -29.51 -28.90
N ILE A 254 -5.88 -28.33 -29.46
CA ILE A 254 -5.55 -27.02 -28.85
C ILE A 254 -6.39 -26.78 -27.59
N VAL A 255 -7.69 -27.08 -27.64
CA VAL A 255 -8.60 -26.94 -26.49
C VAL A 255 -8.20 -27.89 -25.35
N GLU A 256 -7.92 -29.16 -25.65
CA GLU A 256 -7.48 -30.13 -24.63
C GLU A 256 -6.12 -29.76 -24.03
N ALA A 257 -5.16 -29.30 -24.85
CA ALA A 257 -3.88 -28.80 -24.36
C ALA A 257 -4.04 -27.57 -23.43
N ALA A 258 -4.99 -26.68 -23.70
CA ALA A 258 -5.31 -25.55 -22.83
C ALA A 258 -5.93 -26.00 -21.49
N ARG A 259 -6.75 -27.06 -21.50
CA ARG A 259 -7.34 -27.65 -20.29
C ARG A 259 -6.30 -28.33 -19.42
N GLU A 260 -5.41 -29.12 -20.00
CA GLU A 260 -4.31 -29.79 -19.29
C GLU A 260 -3.34 -28.81 -18.64
N GLN A 261 -3.14 -27.64 -19.26
CA GLN A 261 -2.31 -26.58 -18.70
C GLN A 261 -3.03 -25.67 -17.70
N GLY A 262 -4.29 -25.94 -17.39
CA GLY A 262 -5.06 -25.22 -16.38
C GLY A 262 -5.44 -23.80 -16.78
N ALA A 263 -5.75 -23.56 -18.06
CA ALA A 263 -6.19 -22.25 -18.53
C ALA A 263 -7.46 -21.76 -17.77
N PRO A 264 -7.61 -20.44 -17.52
CA PRO A 264 -8.76 -19.90 -16.79
C PRO A 264 -10.10 -20.26 -17.43
N GLY A 265 -11.14 -20.48 -16.62
CA GLY A 265 -12.49 -20.87 -17.10
C GLY A 265 -13.08 -19.98 -18.21
N PRO A 266 -13.00 -18.64 -18.13
CA PRO A 266 -13.47 -17.76 -19.22
C PRO A 266 -12.69 -17.94 -20.53
N TYR A 267 -11.40 -18.27 -20.44
CA TYR A 267 -10.54 -18.51 -21.60
C TYR A 267 -10.88 -19.84 -22.28
N LEU A 268 -11.16 -20.88 -21.49
CA LEU A 268 -11.62 -22.18 -22.02
C LEU A 268 -13.00 -22.06 -22.68
N SER A 269 -13.91 -21.27 -22.11
CA SER A 269 -15.22 -21.01 -22.72
C SER A 269 -15.11 -20.40 -24.12
N GLN A 270 -14.15 -19.47 -24.32
CA GLN A 270 -13.93 -18.89 -25.65
C GLN A 270 -13.38 -19.90 -26.65
N LEU A 271 -12.49 -20.79 -26.22
CA LEU A 271 -11.98 -21.87 -27.07
C LEU A 271 -13.07 -22.88 -27.43
N ASP A 272 -13.94 -23.21 -26.48
CA ASP A 272 -15.09 -24.09 -26.69
C ASP A 272 -16.08 -23.48 -27.70
N ASP A 273 -16.39 -22.18 -27.59
CA ASP A 273 -17.23 -21.47 -28.56
C ASP A 273 -16.64 -21.51 -29.98
N ILE A 274 -15.31 -21.34 -30.10
CA ILE A 274 -14.60 -21.37 -31.40
C ILE A 274 -14.63 -22.77 -32.00
N LEU A 275 -14.46 -23.80 -31.18
CA LEU A 275 -14.58 -25.21 -31.59
C LEU A 275 -15.99 -25.54 -32.04
N GLU A 276 -17.01 -25.15 -31.28
CA GLU A 276 -18.42 -25.39 -31.62
C GLU A 276 -18.83 -24.64 -32.89
N ALA A 277 -18.31 -23.42 -33.10
CA ALA A 277 -18.52 -22.67 -34.34
C ALA A 277 -17.89 -23.34 -35.57
N HIS A 278 -16.74 -24.01 -35.41
CA HIS A 278 -16.13 -24.80 -36.48
C HIS A 278 -16.87 -26.12 -36.73
N GLN A 279 -17.45 -26.74 -35.71
CA GLN A 279 -18.25 -27.97 -35.86
C GLN A 279 -19.68 -27.71 -36.37
N ALA A 280 -20.13 -26.45 -36.36
CA ALA A 280 -21.47 -26.08 -36.80
C ALA A 280 -21.69 -26.40 -38.30
N ASP A 281 -22.84 -27.02 -38.60
CA ASP A 281 -23.25 -27.39 -39.96
C ASP A 281 -23.67 -26.19 -40.83
N ASP A 282 -24.20 -25.14 -40.21
CA ASP A 282 -24.74 -23.96 -40.90
C ASP A 282 -24.47 -22.64 -40.17
N VAL A 283 -24.69 -21.52 -40.88
CA VAL A 283 -24.53 -20.18 -40.30
C VAL A 283 -25.54 -19.87 -39.18
N ALA A 284 -26.67 -20.57 -39.12
CA ALA A 284 -27.70 -20.31 -38.12
C ALA A 284 -27.28 -20.83 -36.75
N ALA A 285 -26.57 -21.95 -36.68
CA ALA A 285 -25.93 -22.46 -35.48
C ALA A 285 -24.83 -21.51 -34.97
N VAL A 286 -23.95 -21.01 -35.85
CA VAL A 286 -22.91 -20.04 -35.44
C VAL A 286 -23.50 -18.72 -34.94
N ARG A 287 -24.63 -18.26 -35.51
CA ARG A 287 -25.32 -17.06 -35.03
C ARG A 287 -25.86 -17.21 -33.60
N LYS A 288 -26.34 -18.40 -33.22
CA LYS A 288 -26.78 -18.65 -31.84
C LYS A 288 -25.63 -18.55 -30.85
N LEU A 289 -24.45 -19.05 -31.23
CA LEU A 289 -23.22 -18.93 -30.42
C LEU A 289 -22.79 -17.47 -30.30
N TYR A 290 -22.82 -16.72 -31.40
CA TYR A 290 -22.54 -15.28 -31.40
C TYR A 290 -23.48 -14.51 -30.45
N ASP A 291 -24.79 -14.75 -30.54
CA ASP A 291 -25.78 -14.08 -29.69
C ASP A 291 -25.60 -14.46 -28.21
N ALA A 292 -25.30 -15.73 -27.91
CA ALA A 292 -25.02 -16.20 -26.55
C ALA A 292 -23.74 -15.57 -25.97
N ALA A 293 -22.65 -15.51 -26.75
CA ALA A 293 -21.40 -14.87 -26.37
C ALA A 293 -21.58 -13.36 -26.15
N GLN A 294 -22.42 -12.70 -26.96
CA GLN A 294 -22.75 -11.28 -26.81
C GLN A 294 -23.55 -11.01 -25.53
N MET A 295 -24.54 -11.86 -25.21
CA MET A 295 -25.31 -11.75 -23.97
C MET A 295 -24.47 -12.01 -22.72
N ALA A 296 -23.44 -12.86 -22.82
CA ALA A 296 -22.48 -13.14 -21.75
C ALA A 296 -21.45 -11.99 -21.53
N GLY A 297 -21.47 -10.94 -22.35
CA GLY A 297 -20.53 -9.81 -22.26
C GLY A 297 -19.13 -10.14 -22.74
N SER A 298 -18.99 -11.07 -23.70
CA SER A 298 -17.70 -11.45 -24.28
C SER A 298 -17.02 -10.26 -24.96
N ASP A 299 -15.69 -10.31 -25.03
CA ASP A 299 -14.90 -9.25 -25.66
C ASP A 299 -15.22 -9.09 -27.16
N ARG A 300 -14.91 -7.89 -27.69
CA ARG A 300 -15.17 -7.54 -29.08
C ARG A 300 -14.39 -8.40 -30.08
N GLU A 301 -13.25 -8.94 -29.66
CA GLU A 301 -12.35 -9.71 -30.52
C GLU A 301 -12.87 -11.14 -30.74
N HIS A 302 -13.36 -11.79 -29.68
CA HIS A 302 -14.02 -13.08 -29.68
C HIS A 302 -15.28 -13.06 -30.55
N LEU A 303 -16.10 -12.03 -30.39
CA LEU A 303 -17.28 -11.83 -31.25
C LEU A 303 -16.88 -11.68 -32.73
N ALA A 304 -15.79 -10.96 -33.03
CA ALA A 304 -15.29 -10.83 -34.39
C ALA A 304 -14.77 -12.17 -34.96
N ARG A 305 -14.15 -13.02 -34.14
CA ARG A 305 -13.71 -14.38 -34.54
C ARG A 305 -14.90 -15.26 -34.88
N LEU A 306 -15.94 -15.32 -34.03
CA LEU A 306 -17.16 -16.08 -34.30
C LEU A 306 -17.89 -15.60 -35.56
N ALA A 307 -17.95 -14.28 -35.78
CA ALA A 307 -18.52 -13.70 -37.00
C ALA A 307 -17.74 -14.09 -38.26
N THR A 308 -16.40 -14.15 -38.16
CA THR A 308 -15.53 -14.59 -39.25
C THR A 308 -15.79 -16.05 -39.62
N ILE A 309 -15.86 -16.94 -38.62
CA ILE A 309 -16.18 -18.36 -38.82
C ILE A 309 -17.57 -18.51 -39.47
N GLY A 310 -18.58 -17.82 -38.96
CA GLY A 310 -19.94 -17.85 -39.51
C GLY A 310 -20.02 -17.40 -40.97
N SER A 311 -19.13 -16.50 -41.43
CA SER A 311 -19.08 -16.06 -42.83
C SER A 311 -18.59 -17.15 -43.80
N THR A 312 -17.87 -18.15 -43.29
CA THR A 312 -17.35 -19.28 -44.09
C THR A 312 -18.33 -20.45 -44.21
N LYS A 313 -19.42 -20.44 -43.42
CA LYS A 313 -20.37 -21.55 -43.32
C LYS A 313 -21.49 -21.49 -44.38
N PRO A 314 -22.04 -22.65 -44.78
CA PRO A 314 -23.16 -22.72 -45.73
C PRO A 314 -24.37 -21.91 -45.24
N GLY A 315 -24.99 -21.14 -46.14
CA GLY A 315 -26.15 -20.29 -45.82
C GLY A 315 -25.82 -18.86 -45.41
N ALA A 316 -24.54 -18.48 -45.35
CA ALA A 316 -24.12 -17.09 -45.14
C ALA A 316 -24.65 -16.17 -46.26
N LYS A 317 -25.64 -15.32 -45.94
CA LYS A 317 -26.03 -14.21 -46.82
C LYS A 317 -24.85 -13.23 -46.90
N LYS A 318 -24.30 -13.02 -48.10
CA LYS A 318 -23.43 -11.89 -48.39
C LYS A 318 -24.20 -10.61 -48.01
N PRO A 319 -23.72 -9.78 -47.08
CA PRO A 319 -24.49 -8.62 -46.66
C PRO A 319 -24.61 -7.64 -47.83
N GLU A 320 -25.85 -7.41 -48.23
CA GLU A 320 -26.32 -6.28 -49.02
C GLU A 320 -25.98 -4.99 -48.25
N GLN A 321 -25.32 -4.05 -48.94
CA GLN A 321 -24.87 -2.78 -48.37
C GLN A 321 -26.07 -1.99 -47.81
N ALA A 322 -26.22 -1.99 -46.49
CA ALA A 322 -26.90 -0.94 -45.75
C ALA A 322 -25.92 0.23 -45.51
N PRO A 323 -26.40 1.48 -45.45
CA PRO A 323 -25.61 2.66 -45.79
C PRO A 323 -24.48 2.87 -44.79
N THR A 324 -23.30 3.15 -45.33
CA THR A 324 -22.15 3.67 -44.60
C THR A 324 -22.55 4.95 -43.87
N PRO A 325 -22.38 5.07 -42.54
CA PRO A 325 -21.95 6.34 -42.00
C PRO A 325 -20.47 6.46 -42.39
N THR A 326 -20.21 7.15 -43.49
CA THR A 326 -18.86 7.56 -43.88
C THR A 326 -18.27 8.45 -42.80
N ALA A 327 -17.05 8.09 -42.37
CA ALA A 327 -16.06 8.90 -41.64
C ALA A 327 -16.56 9.46 -40.30
N ASP A 328 -15.90 9.15 -39.19
CA ASP A 328 -14.90 10.11 -38.72
C ASP A 328 -13.78 9.45 -37.90
N SER A 329 -12.72 8.99 -38.57
CA SER A 329 -11.42 8.73 -37.91
C SER A 329 -10.36 9.75 -38.35
N GLY A 330 -10.74 10.68 -39.23
CA GLY A 330 -9.89 11.75 -39.76
C GLY A 330 -10.11 13.05 -38.99
N ASP A 331 -11.36 13.46 -38.77
CA ASP A 331 -11.70 14.68 -38.02
C ASP A 331 -11.42 14.50 -36.53
N ASP A 332 -11.46 13.28 -35.97
CA ASP A 332 -11.03 13.05 -34.58
C ASP A 332 -9.51 13.28 -34.40
N GLN A 333 -8.69 12.88 -35.39
CA GLN A 333 -7.26 13.14 -35.39
C GLN A 333 -6.93 14.60 -35.74
N GLU A 334 -7.70 15.20 -36.64
CA GLU A 334 -7.59 16.62 -37.01
C GLU A 334 -8.02 17.55 -35.86
N ARG A 335 -9.05 17.18 -35.12
CA ARG A 335 -9.53 17.88 -33.93
C ARG A 335 -8.52 17.79 -32.79
N ALA A 336 -7.91 16.61 -32.59
CA ALA A 336 -6.85 16.45 -31.60
C ALA A 336 -5.63 17.34 -31.94
N ALA A 337 -5.27 17.44 -33.22
CA ALA A 337 -4.21 18.35 -33.67
C ALA A 337 -4.59 19.82 -33.47
N ALA A 338 -5.79 20.23 -33.88
CA ALA A 338 -6.29 21.60 -33.71
C ALA A 338 -6.37 22.03 -32.24
N LEU A 339 -6.71 21.10 -31.34
CA LEU A 339 -6.74 21.33 -29.90
C LEU A 339 -5.34 21.60 -29.34
N GLY A 340 -4.34 20.84 -29.77
CA GLY A 340 -2.95 21.06 -29.39
C GLY A 340 -2.43 22.43 -29.85
N GLU A 341 -2.69 22.78 -31.11
CA GLU A 341 -2.28 24.08 -31.68
C GLU A 341 -2.90 25.27 -30.97
N MET A 342 -4.17 25.17 -30.53
CA MET A 342 -4.84 26.22 -29.77
C MET A 342 -4.16 26.45 -28.40
N TYR A 343 -3.78 25.39 -27.69
CA TYR A 343 -3.10 25.53 -26.39
C TYR A 343 -1.68 26.07 -26.52
N ASP A 344 -0.98 25.73 -27.60
CA ASP A 344 0.35 26.32 -27.87
C ASP A 344 0.24 27.81 -28.19
N ALA A 345 -0.75 28.24 -28.98
CA ALA A 345 -1.03 29.65 -29.23
C ALA A 345 -1.47 30.42 -27.95
N ALA A 346 -2.23 29.78 -27.06
CA ALA A 346 -2.60 30.35 -25.76
C ALA A 346 -1.37 30.58 -24.87
N ARG A 347 -0.42 29.65 -24.88
CA ARG A 347 0.86 29.78 -24.16
C ARG A 347 1.69 30.94 -24.70
N ASP A 348 1.77 31.10 -26.02
CA ASP A 348 2.46 32.22 -26.66
C ASP A 348 1.77 33.56 -26.37
N ALA A 349 0.45 33.56 -26.15
CA ALA A 349 -0.33 34.71 -25.71
C ALA A 349 -0.22 35.03 -24.20
N GLY A 350 0.56 34.26 -23.45
CA GLY A 350 0.83 34.50 -22.02
C GLY A 350 -0.17 33.84 -21.07
N LEU A 351 -1.04 32.93 -21.54
CA LEU A 351 -1.89 32.09 -20.70
C LEU A 351 -1.05 30.89 -20.24
N LEU A 352 -0.58 30.94 -19.00
CA LEU A 352 0.37 29.95 -18.45
C LEU A 352 -0.33 28.67 -17.99
N ASP A 353 -1.61 28.77 -17.62
CA ASP A 353 -2.40 27.64 -17.10
C ASP A 353 -3.47 27.18 -18.10
N GLN A 354 -3.59 25.86 -18.27
CA GLN A 354 -4.57 25.24 -19.17
C GLN A 354 -6.02 25.61 -18.81
N ALA A 355 -6.30 25.85 -17.52
CA ALA A 355 -7.62 26.28 -17.06
C ALA A 355 -7.99 27.70 -17.52
N GLU A 356 -7.01 28.59 -17.66
CA GLU A 356 -7.24 29.96 -18.15
C GLU A 356 -7.51 29.96 -19.65
N ALA A 357 -6.80 29.12 -20.41
CA ALA A 357 -7.06 28.90 -21.84
C ALA A 357 -8.46 28.30 -22.08
N ASP A 358 -8.87 27.33 -21.26
CA ASP A 358 -10.21 26.73 -21.31
C ASP A 358 -11.31 27.76 -21.00
N GLN A 359 -11.06 28.63 -20.01
CA GLN A 359 -12.00 29.70 -19.64
C GLN A 359 -12.10 30.77 -20.74
N ALA A 360 -10.99 31.16 -21.35
CA ALA A 360 -10.96 32.10 -22.47
C ALA A 360 -11.73 31.52 -23.67
N PHE A 361 -11.51 30.25 -23.99
CA PHE A 361 -12.24 29.57 -25.07
C PHE A 361 -13.74 29.48 -24.80
N ALA A 362 -14.12 29.03 -23.60
CA ALA A 362 -15.52 28.90 -23.20
C ALA A 362 -16.25 30.26 -23.17
N SER A 363 -15.55 31.36 -22.91
CA SER A 363 -16.15 32.70 -22.94
C SER A 363 -16.59 33.14 -24.35
N VAL A 364 -15.93 32.63 -25.39
CA VAL A 364 -16.20 32.99 -26.80
C VAL A 364 -17.18 32.01 -27.45
N TYR A 365 -16.97 30.70 -27.26
CA TYR A 365 -17.71 29.66 -27.96
C TYR A 365 -18.79 28.96 -27.12
N GLN A 366 -18.92 29.31 -25.84
CA GLN A 366 -19.91 28.75 -24.90
C GLN A 366 -19.87 27.22 -24.79
N CYS A 367 -18.73 26.61 -25.11
CA CYS A 367 -18.47 25.18 -24.99
C CYS A 367 -17.03 24.95 -24.50
N ALA A 368 -16.78 23.75 -23.98
CA ALA A 368 -15.42 23.36 -23.57
C ALA A 368 -14.58 23.04 -24.83
N PRO A 369 -13.27 23.36 -24.85
CA PRO A 369 -12.40 23.06 -26.00
C PRO A 369 -12.43 21.58 -26.42
N GLN A 370 -12.62 20.67 -25.46
CA GLN A 370 -12.67 19.23 -25.70
C GLN A 370 -13.96 18.78 -26.42
N ALA A 371 -14.99 19.63 -26.44
CA ALA A 371 -16.26 19.41 -27.12
C ALA A 371 -16.46 20.30 -28.36
N ALA A 372 -15.44 21.09 -28.74
CA ALA A 372 -15.49 22.02 -29.86
C ALA A 372 -15.10 21.36 -31.20
N THR A 373 -15.48 21.99 -32.32
CA THR A 373 -15.08 21.53 -33.66
C THR A 373 -13.64 22.00 -34.00
N ALA A 374 -12.97 21.29 -34.92
CA ALA A 374 -11.60 21.65 -35.35
C ALA A 374 -11.51 23.09 -35.89
N ASP A 375 -12.54 23.58 -36.57
CA ASP A 375 -12.62 24.95 -37.07
C ASP A 375 -12.72 26.00 -35.95
N GLN A 376 -13.48 25.72 -34.89
CA GLN A 376 -13.58 26.61 -33.73
C GLN A 376 -12.25 26.72 -32.99
N LEU A 377 -11.52 25.61 -32.86
CA LEU A 377 -10.20 25.56 -32.24
C LEU A 377 -9.17 26.37 -33.05
N ARG A 378 -9.19 26.25 -34.38
CA ARG A 378 -8.30 27.02 -35.28
C ARG A 378 -8.64 28.51 -35.32
N ALA A 379 -9.92 28.85 -35.28
CA ALA A 379 -10.35 30.25 -35.20
C ALA A 379 -9.83 30.91 -33.90
N MET A 380 -9.97 30.25 -32.75
CA MET A 380 -9.40 30.74 -31.49
C MET A 380 -7.87 30.86 -31.56
N ARG A 381 -7.19 29.85 -32.11
CA ARG A 381 -5.72 29.88 -32.31
C ARG A 381 -5.31 31.12 -33.09
N ASP A 382 -5.97 31.41 -34.21
CA ASP A 382 -5.62 32.55 -35.07
C ASP A 382 -5.89 33.90 -34.39
N ASP A 383 -6.95 34.00 -33.60
CA ASP A 383 -7.24 35.19 -32.79
C ASP A 383 -6.17 35.42 -31.71
N LEU A 384 -5.73 34.36 -31.01
CA LEU A 384 -4.66 34.42 -30.02
C LEU A 384 -3.32 34.81 -30.66
N LEU A 385 -2.98 34.24 -31.81
CA LEU A 385 -1.77 34.60 -32.55
C LEU A 385 -1.81 36.04 -33.08
N ASN A 386 -2.98 36.55 -33.47
CA ASN A 386 -3.14 37.93 -33.87
C ASN A 386 -3.01 38.90 -32.69
N LEU A 387 -3.50 38.53 -31.51
CA LEU A 387 -3.29 39.31 -30.27
C LEU A 387 -1.81 39.41 -29.90
N VAL A 388 -1.06 38.30 -30.00
CA VAL A 388 0.40 38.29 -29.80
C VAL A 388 1.11 39.23 -30.78
N ARG A 389 0.73 39.20 -32.07
CA ARG A 389 1.29 40.08 -33.11
C ARG A 389 0.94 41.56 -32.93
N GLN A 390 -0.15 41.87 -32.24
CA GLN A 390 -0.53 43.25 -31.92
C GLN A 390 0.12 43.75 -30.63
N ALA A 391 0.57 42.84 -29.76
CA ALA A 391 1.23 43.14 -28.49
C ALA A 391 2.77 43.18 -28.58
N ALA A 392 3.35 42.64 -29.65
CA ALA A 392 4.77 42.77 -30.04
C ALA A 392 5.01 43.99 -30.92
#